data_AF-A0A923V724-F1
#
_entry.id   AF-A0A923V724-F1
#
_cell.length_a   1.000
_cell.length_b   1.000
_cell.length_c   1.000
_cell.angle_alpha   90.00
_cell.angle_beta   90.00
_cell.angle_gamma   90.00
#
_symmetry.space_group_name_H-M   'P 1'
#
loop_
_entity.id
_entity.type
_entity.pdbx_description
1 polymer ?
#
loop_
_entity_poly.entity_id
_entity_poly.type
_entity_poly.pdbx_seq_one_letter_code
_entity_poly.pdbx_strand_id
1 'polypeptide(L)'
;MKLRHIILLVGSAIMLTTYSCKKEEVTTFTKIEIPTASPIQPGDIVGFVKGTLQANQTYYVTGDLTIKKGDTLNAQPGSKIIVKNNAQVTVQGVLNLVGTKDQPISFNSDMNKPGTWGGFQCDTAQAVTIRWTHVENTGGPDAGGNARATLKVLAPINVDIEDSWFTNGQDDMFAIFNGAKVTILRNTISSSGSTDGEGMNLKSGVTGQVAYNVIFSQAGSGVKLETSKIIPFPQTEVDVYNNTFVSIGWRRGAAEPGRAVSVGINAIGHIYNNIIVNCFHGIELFDDGDIAHTTYGNNLFYATVDQFADLGDPTLKVNIRAGFYPISGLGVPKNTDLISKAIGDLNPLFVSFDGTVAAPNGFPNTYNFSLKDGSPCFGTGNPNFRNNLGSRDIGAYTLDGKGNQH
;
A
#
# COMPACT_ATOMS: atom_id res chain seq x y z
N MET A 1 30.05 -58.34 61.33
CA MET A 1 30.69 -59.32 60.43
C MET A 1 29.90 -59.36 59.12
N LYS A 2 30.47 -58.84 58.02
CA LYS A 2 30.05 -59.01 56.59
C LYS A 2 28.66 -58.45 56.21
N LEU A 3 28.33 -57.99 55.01
CA LEU A 3 28.95 -57.41 53.80
C LEU A 3 27.73 -57.13 52.86
N ARG A 4 27.84 -56.16 51.94
CA ARG A 4 27.06 -55.94 50.69
C ARG A 4 25.90 -54.93 50.77
N HIS A 5 26.15 -53.66 50.39
CA HIS A 5 26.12 -53.06 49.03
C HIS A 5 24.73 -53.05 48.38
N ILE A 6 24.13 -51.86 48.25
CA ILE A 6 23.54 -51.33 47.01
C ILE A 6 23.76 -49.81 47.05
N ILE A 7 24.52 -49.32 46.08
CA ILE A 7 24.70 -47.90 45.78
C ILE A 7 23.52 -47.52 44.89
N LEU A 8 22.67 -46.59 45.34
CA LEU A 8 21.68 -45.94 44.49
C LEU A 8 22.20 -44.54 44.14
N LEU A 9 22.68 -44.39 42.92
CA LEU A 9 22.94 -43.09 42.30
C LEU A 9 21.61 -42.40 42.01
N VAL A 10 21.25 -41.39 42.78
CA VAL A 10 20.19 -40.45 42.41
C VAL A 10 20.86 -39.30 41.65
N GLY A 11 20.77 -39.34 40.32
CA GLY A 11 21.21 -38.27 39.44
C GLY A 11 20.30 -37.06 39.59
N SER A 12 20.86 -35.95 40.06
CA SER A 12 20.22 -34.64 40.08
C SER A 12 20.05 -34.14 38.64
N ALA A 13 18.83 -34.21 38.11
CA ALA A 13 18.49 -33.57 36.84
C ALA A 13 18.45 -32.04 37.06
N ILE A 14 19.54 -31.37 36.70
CA ILE A 14 19.60 -29.91 36.59
C ILE A 14 18.74 -29.51 35.39
N MET A 15 17.54 -28.99 35.64
CA MET A 15 16.73 -28.33 34.63
C MET A 15 17.48 -27.06 34.18
N LEU A 16 18.17 -27.13 33.04
CA LEU A 16 18.64 -25.94 32.34
C LEU A 16 17.42 -25.24 31.73
N THR A 17 16.92 -24.23 32.43
CA THR A 17 16.02 -23.23 31.83
C THR A 17 16.82 -22.45 30.81
N THR A 18 16.65 -22.77 29.52
CA THR A 18 17.14 -21.93 28.43
C THR A 18 16.33 -20.64 28.42
N TYR A 19 16.91 -19.57 28.98
CA TYR A 19 16.46 -18.21 28.74
C TYR A 19 16.59 -17.94 27.24
N SER A 20 15.48 -18.10 26.53
CA SER A 20 15.33 -17.55 25.18
C SER A 20 15.41 -16.03 25.33
N CYS A 21 16.49 -15.44 24.83
CA CYS A 21 16.55 -14.02 24.55
C CYS A 21 15.36 -13.66 23.66
N LYS A 22 14.30 -13.09 24.24
CA LYS A 22 13.33 -12.32 23.48
C LYS A 22 14.12 -11.18 22.85
N LYS A 23 14.46 -11.31 21.57
CA LYS A 23 14.85 -10.16 20.77
C LYS A 23 13.60 -9.28 20.74
N GLU A 24 13.64 -8.15 21.44
CA GLU A 24 12.60 -7.14 21.32
C GLU A 24 12.42 -6.83 19.83
N GLU A 25 11.20 -7.02 19.32
CA GLU A 25 10.83 -6.47 18.02
C GLU A 25 10.97 -4.96 18.14
N VAL A 26 11.90 -4.40 17.37
CA VAL A 26 12.07 -2.97 17.23
C VAL A 26 10.90 -2.47 16.37
N THR A 27 9.73 -2.30 16.97
CA THR A 27 8.75 -1.30 16.51
C THR A 27 9.06 0.01 17.22
N THR A 28 10.31 0.48 17.12
CA THR A 28 10.57 1.87 17.47
C THR A 28 9.99 2.70 16.34
N PHE A 29 8.76 3.17 16.54
CA PHE A 29 8.37 4.47 16.01
C PHE A 29 9.33 5.46 16.65
N THR A 30 10.50 5.66 16.03
CA THR A 30 11.37 6.74 16.41
C THR A 30 10.51 7.98 16.27
N LYS A 31 10.21 8.64 17.38
CA LYS A 31 9.66 9.99 17.35
C LYS A 31 10.68 10.81 16.58
N ILE A 32 10.43 11.01 15.29
CA ILE A 32 11.29 11.83 14.45
C ILE A 32 11.12 13.24 15.02
N GLU A 33 12.09 13.68 15.81
CA GLU A 33 12.22 15.09 16.11
C GLU A 33 12.61 15.77 14.80
N ILE A 34 11.64 16.45 14.19
CA ILE A 34 11.90 17.30 13.04
C ILE A 34 12.90 18.35 13.53
N PRO A 35 14.15 18.37 13.01
CA PRO A 35 15.08 19.42 13.38
C PRO A 35 14.43 20.76 13.08
N THR A 36 14.63 21.77 13.94
CA THR A 36 14.17 23.14 13.72
C THR A 36 14.87 23.72 12.48
N ALA A 37 14.43 23.31 11.30
CA ALA A 37 14.68 24.01 10.06
C ALA A 37 13.91 25.34 10.11
N SER A 38 14.40 26.33 9.36
CA SER A 38 13.82 27.67 9.36
C SER A 38 12.31 27.63 9.09
N PRO A 39 11.46 28.27 9.91
CA PRO A 39 10.03 28.27 9.69
C PRO A 39 9.67 29.00 8.39
N ILE A 40 8.76 28.42 7.62
CA ILE A 40 8.17 29.04 6.44
C ILE A 40 6.94 29.82 6.89
N GLN A 41 6.86 31.10 6.52
CA GLN A 41 5.71 31.95 6.85
C GLN A 41 4.43 31.41 6.19
N PRO A 42 3.29 31.36 6.91
CA PRO A 42 2.01 30.97 6.33
C PRO A 42 1.57 31.95 5.24
N GLY A 43 0.70 31.49 4.34
CA GLY A 43 0.26 32.25 3.17
C GLY A 43 0.81 31.68 1.85
N ASP A 44 0.99 32.55 0.87
CA ASP A 44 1.39 32.14 -0.49
C ASP A 44 2.85 31.69 -0.53
N ILE A 45 3.08 30.50 -1.11
CA ILE A 45 4.41 29.92 -1.36
C ILE A 45 4.51 29.48 -2.82
N VAL A 46 5.68 29.70 -3.44
CA VAL A 46 5.95 29.37 -4.85
C VAL A 46 7.46 29.26 -5.10
N GLY A 47 7.86 28.49 -6.10
CA GLY A 47 9.26 28.37 -6.52
C GLY A 47 10.11 27.53 -5.58
N PHE A 48 11.31 28.01 -5.23
CA PHE A 48 12.21 27.25 -4.38
C PHE A 48 11.79 27.32 -2.91
N VAL A 49 11.61 26.16 -2.28
CA VAL A 49 11.16 26.06 -0.89
C VAL A 49 12.09 25.17 -0.08
N LYS A 50 12.34 25.58 1.16
CA LYS A 50 13.05 24.81 2.18
C LYS A 50 12.66 25.31 3.57
N GLY A 51 12.78 24.45 4.57
CA GLY A 51 12.40 24.78 5.95
C GLY A 51 11.19 23.99 6.42
N THR A 52 10.41 24.58 7.30
CA THR A 52 9.30 23.89 7.99
C THR A 52 7.98 24.62 7.80
N LEU A 53 6.98 23.93 7.22
CA LEU A 53 5.58 24.31 7.30
C LEU A 53 5.11 24.06 8.74
N GLN A 54 4.73 25.11 9.44
CA GLN A 54 4.47 25.12 10.88
C GLN A 54 3.11 24.48 11.21
N ALA A 55 3.03 23.94 12.42
CA ALA A 55 1.83 23.26 12.90
C ALA A 55 0.58 24.15 12.85
N ASN A 56 -0.55 23.57 12.43
CA ASN A 56 -1.86 24.23 12.37
C ASN A 56 -1.90 25.52 11.53
N GLN A 57 -0.95 25.69 10.60
CA GLN A 57 -0.92 26.83 9.68
C GLN A 57 -1.42 26.44 8.28
N THR A 58 -1.90 27.45 7.54
CA THR A 58 -2.34 27.28 6.14
C THR A 58 -1.35 27.92 5.17
N TYR A 59 -1.04 27.17 4.11
CA TYR A 59 -0.14 27.56 3.03
C TYR A 59 -0.87 27.42 1.69
N TYR A 60 -0.67 28.38 0.78
CA TYR A 60 -1.24 28.37 -0.56
C TYR A 60 -0.11 28.21 -1.58
N VAL A 61 -0.08 27.09 -2.28
CA VAL A 61 0.88 26.86 -3.36
C VAL A 61 0.33 27.51 -4.62
N THR A 62 0.86 28.68 -4.98
CA THR A 62 0.30 29.51 -6.08
C THR A 62 0.94 29.21 -7.45
N GLY A 63 2.01 28.43 -7.45
CA GLY A 63 2.69 27.86 -8.62
C GLY A 63 3.62 26.73 -8.19
N ASP A 64 4.33 26.12 -9.13
CA ASP A 64 5.19 24.95 -8.84
C ASP A 64 6.18 25.22 -7.70
N LEU A 65 6.38 24.19 -6.86
CA LEU A 65 7.39 24.17 -5.82
C LEU A 65 8.57 23.30 -6.23
N THR A 66 9.76 23.68 -5.79
CA THR A 66 10.96 22.85 -5.93
C THR A 66 11.75 22.85 -4.63
N ILE A 67 11.95 21.67 -4.07
CA ILE A 67 12.88 21.41 -2.97
C ILE A 67 14.20 21.01 -3.61
N LYS A 68 15.21 21.89 -3.56
CA LYS A 68 16.51 21.62 -4.22
C LYS A 68 17.28 20.51 -3.52
N LYS A 69 18.19 19.88 -4.25
CA LYS A 69 19.17 18.94 -3.69
C LYS A 69 19.93 19.59 -2.52
N GLY A 70 20.01 18.88 -1.40
CA GLY A 70 20.62 19.36 -0.16
C GLY A 70 19.67 20.17 0.75
N ASP A 71 18.51 20.59 0.25
CA ASP A 71 17.48 21.24 1.06
C ASP A 71 16.45 20.20 1.56
N THR A 72 15.66 20.59 2.57
CA THR A 72 14.58 19.78 3.13
C THR A 72 13.34 20.63 3.29
N LEU A 73 12.18 20.07 2.91
CA LEU A 73 10.88 20.58 3.32
C LEU A 73 10.30 19.66 4.37
N ASN A 74 10.07 20.23 5.56
CA ASN A 74 9.32 19.59 6.62
C ASN A 74 7.91 20.14 6.67
N ALA A 75 6.95 19.31 7.06
CA ALA A 75 5.61 19.75 7.44
C ALA A 75 5.24 19.18 8.81
N GLN A 76 4.77 20.06 9.70
CA GLN A 76 4.37 19.73 11.06
C GLN A 76 2.87 19.37 11.15
N PRO A 77 2.44 18.71 12.24
CA PRO A 77 1.05 18.29 12.45
C PRO A 77 0.03 19.41 12.25
N GLY A 78 -1.07 19.07 11.58
CA GLY A 78 -2.18 20.00 11.30
C GLY A 78 -1.90 21.07 10.25
N SER A 79 -0.71 21.07 9.61
CA SER A 79 -0.46 22.00 8.50
C SER A 79 -1.37 21.69 7.31
N LYS A 80 -1.93 22.75 6.72
CA LYS A 80 -2.85 22.69 5.58
C LYS A 80 -2.21 23.34 4.36
N ILE A 81 -2.06 22.57 3.29
CA ILE A 81 -1.48 23.01 2.03
C ILE A 81 -2.57 22.96 0.97
N ILE A 82 -2.90 24.14 0.43
CA ILE A 82 -3.90 24.32 -0.62
C ILE A 82 -3.18 24.64 -1.92
N VAL A 83 -3.25 23.74 -2.89
CA VAL A 83 -2.53 23.85 -4.16
C VAL A 83 -3.42 24.47 -5.23
N LYS A 84 -2.91 25.47 -5.94
CA LYS A 84 -3.65 26.19 -6.99
C LYS A 84 -3.04 25.94 -8.35
N ASN A 85 -3.80 26.29 -9.39
CA ASN A 85 -3.29 26.42 -10.77
C ASN A 85 -2.56 25.18 -11.29
N ASN A 86 -3.02 23.97 -10.92
CA ASN A 86 -2.41 22.72 -11.36
C ASN A 86 -0.90 22.59 -10.98
N ALA A 87 -0.46 23.30 -9.93
CA ALA A 87 0.93 23.29 -9.51
C ALA A 87 1.39 21.89 -9.06
N GLN A 88 2.68 21.63 -9.20
CA GLN A 88 3.35 20.39 -8.79
C GLN A 88 4.45 20.67 -7.77
N VAL A 89 4.70 19.70 -6.90
CA VAL A 89 5.83 19.73 -5.96
C VAL A 89 6.96 18.87 -6.50
N THR A 90 8.04 19.49 -6.95
CA THR A 90 9.26 18.82 -7.38
C THR A 90 10.23 18.64 -6.21
N VAL A 91 10.69 17.43 -5.98
CA VAL A 91 11.58 17.05 -4.89
C VAL A 91 12.91 16.55 -5.46
N GLN A 92 13.95 17.36 -5.27
CA GLN A 92 15.35 17.01 -5.53
C GLN A 92 16.14 16.83 -4.22
N GLY A 93 15.63 17.38 -3.11
CA GLY A 93 16.14 17.23 -1.75
C GLY A 93 15.37 16.20 -0.95
N VAL A 94 15.02 16.53 0.28
CA VAL A 94 14.23 15.66 1.18
C VAL A 94 12.82 16.21 1.39
N LEU A 95 11.81 15.35 1.26
CA LEU A 95 10.44 15.63 1.64
C LEU A 95 10.10 14.86 2.93
N ASN A 96 9.71 15.58 3.98
CA ASN A 96 9.39 15.01 5.28
C ASN A 96 8.06 15.55 5.81
N LEU A 97 6.97 14.83 5.57
CA LEU A 97 5.63 15.15 6.03
C LEU A 97 5.30 14.26 7.21
N VAL A 98 5.31 14.80 8.43
CA VAL A 98 5.10 14.01 9.66
C VAL A 98 4.00 14.65 10.50
N GLY A 99 2.77 14.25 10.23
CA GLY A 99 1.61 14.60 11.03
C GLY A 99 1.46 13.69 12.26
N THR A 100 0.31 13.79 12.91
CA THR A 100 -0.12 12.83 13.94
C THR A 100 -1.54 12.35 13.66
N LYS A 101 -1.96 11.26 14.33
CA LYS A 101 -3.34 10.77 14.27
C LYS A 101 -4.38 11.86 14.54
N ASP A 102 -4.13 12.71 15.53
CA ASP A 102 -5.05 13.77 15.93
C ASP A 102 -4.95 15.04 15.06
N GLN A 103 -3.81 15.24 14.41
CA GLN A 103 -3.52 16.42 13.58
C GLN A 103 -2.79 15.99 12.30
N PRO A 104 -3.48 15.28 11.38
CA PRO A 104 -2.88 14.92 10.11
C PRO A 104 -2.60 16.17 9.28
N ILE A 105 -1.61 16.08 8.41
CA ILE A 105 -1.29 17.11 7.41
C ILE A 105 -2.27 16.95 6.24
N SER A 106 -2.70 18.05 5.60
CA SER A 106 -3.57 17.98 4.42
C SER A 106 -2.95 18.65 3.20
N PHE A 107 -2.87 17.92 2.10
CA PHE A 107 -2.56 18.42 0.75
C PHE A 107 -3.75 18.17 -0.17
N ASN A 108 -4.35 19.24 -0.67
CA ASN A 108 -5.43 19.19 -1.65
C ASN A 108 -5.41 20.48 -2.47
N SER A 109 -6.16 20.54 -3.57
CA SER A 109 -6.34 21.77 -4.31
C SER A 109 -7.40 22.67 -3.69
N ASP A 110 -7.46 23.93 -4.13
CA ASP A 110 -8.57 24.83 -3.81
C ASP A 110 -9.91 24.40 -4.45
N MET A 111 -9.85 23.58 -5.50
CA MET A 111 -11.02 23.05 -6.20
C MET A 111 -11.60 21.78 -5.57
N ASN A 112 -10.82 21.03 -4.77
CA ASN A 112 -11.20 19.75 -4.17
C ASN A 112 -11.80 18.76 -5.19
N LYS A 113 -11.20 18.65 -6.37
CA LYS A 113 -11.66 17.76 -7.45
C LYS A 113 -10.52 16.94 -8.03
N PRO A 114 -10.73 15.65 -8.35
CA PRO A 114 -9.73 14.81 -8.99
C PRO A 114 -9.00 15.53 -10.15
N GLY A 115 -7.67 15.50 -10.20
CA GLY A 115 -6.91 16.04 -11.33
C GLY A 115 -6.67 17.54 -11.32
N THR A 116 -6.65 18.17 -10.15
CA THR A 116 -6.56 19.64 -10.05
C THR A 116 -5.21 20.16 -9.61
N TRP A 117 -4.29 19.26 -9.24
CA TRP A 117 -2.88 19.58 -8.99
C TRP A 117 -1.98 18.38 -9.26
N GLY A 118 -0.68 18.63 -9.42
CA GLY A 118 0.26 17.69 -10.03
C GLY A 118 0.81 16.58 -9.14
N GLY A 119 0.59 16.63 -7.83
CA GLY A 119 1.23 15.70 -6.89
C GLY A 119 2.73 15.97 -6.70
N PHE A 120 3.48 14.92 -6.39
CA PHE A 120 4.89 14.96 -6.01
C PHE A 120 5.79 14.29 -7.05
N GLN A 121 6.68 15.07 -7.67
CA GLN A 121 7.70 14.60 -8.61
C GLN A 121 9.04 14.43 -7.89
N CYS A 122 9.49 13.20 -7.67
CA CYS A 122 10.64 12.86 -6.83
C CYS A 122 11.76 12.16 -7.62
N ASP A 123 12.01 12.58 -8.86
CA ASP A 123 12.96 11.91 -9.77
C ASP A 123 14.40 11.90 -9.27
N THR A 124 14.76 12.91 -8.49
CA THR A 124 16.12 13.08 -7.94
C THR A 124 16.10 13.34 -6.44
N ALA A 125 14.98 13.01 -5.77
CA ALA A 125 14.85 13.15 -4.34
C ALA A 125 15.92 12.33 -3.60
N GLN A 126 16.23 12.74 -2.37
CA GLN A 126 17.19 12.07 -1.48
C GLN A 126 16.50 11.17 -0.46
N ALA A 127 15.27 11.51 -0.06
CA ALA A 127 14.38 10.69 0.76
C ALA A 127 12.95 11.25 0.69
N VAL A 128 11.97 10.36 0.87
CA VAL A 128 10.55 10.73 1.01
C VAL A 128 9.99 10.04 2.26
N THR A 129 9.45 10.84 3.18
CA THR A 129 8.71 10.35 4.34
C THR A 129 7.35 11.04 4.39
N ILE A 130 6.28 10.25 4.42
CA ILE A 130 4.90 10.72 4.50
C ILE A 130 4.19 9.93 5.60
N ARG A 131 3.80 10.61 6.68
CA ARG A 131 3.10 10.00 7.81
C ARG A 131 1.94 10.87 8.25
N TRP A 132 0.79 10.25 8.56
CA TRP A 132 -0.41 10.96 8.98
C TRP A 132 -0.73 12.14 8.06
N THR A 133 -0.82 11.88 6.77
CA THR A 133 -1.02 12.90 5.75
C THR A 133 -2.17 12.51 4.82
N HIS A 134 -3.09 13.43 4.57
CA HIS A 134 -4.06 13.36 3.49
C HIS A 134 -3.46 13.98 2.22
N VAL A 135 -3.38 13.20 1.16
CA VAL A 135 -3.02 13.66 -0.20
C VAL A 135 -4.18 13.32 -1.12
N GLU A 136 -4.84 14.35 -1.64
CA GLU A 136 -6.13 14.18 -2.31
C GLU A 136 -6.14 14.86 -3.67
N ASN A 137 -6.89 14.30 -4.63
CA ASN A 137 -7.30 14.98 -5.86
C ASN A 137 -6.16 15.41 -6.81
N THR A 138 -5.07 14.65 -6.80
CA THR A 138 -3.88 14.80 -7.63
C THR A 138 -4.09 14.37 -9.08
N GLY A 139 -3.00 14.42 -9.85
CA GLY A 139 -2.93 13.95 -11.22
C GLY A 139 -3.45 14.93 -12.27
N GLY A 140 -3.46 16.21 -11.93
CA GLY A 140 -3.71 17.24 -12.93
C GLY A 140 -2.67 17.22 -14.06
N PRO A 141 -3.02 17.72 -15.25
CA PRO A 141 -2.31 17.40 -16.48
C PRO A 141 -0.89 17.97 -16.51
N ASP A 142 0.04 17.28 -17.18
CA ASP A 142 1.32 17.84 -17.57
C ASP A 142 1.19 18.78 -18.79
N ALA A 143 2.31 19.31 -19.29
CA ALA A 143 2.31 20.20 -20.46
C ALA A 143 1.80 19.53 -21.75
N GLY A 144 1.81 18.20 -21.81
CA GLY A 144 1.26 17.40 -22.92
C GLY A 144 -0.20 16.99 -22.72
N GLY A 145 -0.82 17.36 -21.60
CA GLY A 145 -2.20 16.99 -21.28
C GLY A 145 -2.36 15.61 -20.63
N ASN A 146 -1.26 14.91 -20.32
CA ASN A 146 -1.33 13.60 -19.67
C ASN A 146 -1.52 13.76 -18.17
N ALA A 147 -2.29 12.87 -17.56
CA ALA A 147 -2.40 12.82 -16.11
C ALA A 147 -1.02 12.53 -15.47
N ARG A 148 -0.77 13.11 -14.29
CA ARG A 148 0.44 12.87 -13.52
C ARG A 148 0.15 11.87 -12.40
N ALA A 149 1.14 11.08 -12.01
CA ALA A 149 1.03 10.24 -10.81
C ALA A 149 0.98 11.09 -9.54
N THR A 150 0.40 10.56 -8.47
CA THR A 150 0.32 11.27 -7.18
C THR A 150 1.68 11.41 -6.51
N LEU A 151 2.45 10.33 -6.49
CA LEU A 151 3.84 10.31 -6.08
C LEU A 151 4.64 9.54 -7.13
N LYS A 152 5.55 10.23 -7.83
CA LYS A 152 6.45 9.64 -8.81
C LYS A 152 7.87 9.64 -8.29
N VAL A 153 8.50 8.48 -8.17
CA VAL A 153 9.88 8.33 -7.66
C VAL A 153 10.70 7.58 -8.71
N LEU A 154 11.79 8.19 -9.19
CA LEU A 154 12.73 7.58 -10.14
C LEU A 154 14.15 7.42 -9.58
N ALA A 155 14.31 7.59 -8.26
CA ALA A 155 15.59 7.54 -7.56
C ALA A 155 15.65 6.32 -6.62
N PRO A 156 16.84 5.69 -6.45
CA PRO A 156 17.06 4.57 -5.54
C PRO A 156 17.16 5.05 -4.07
N ILE A 157 16.04 5.53 -3.53
CA ILE A 157 15.95 6.09 -2.18
C ILE A 157 15.01 5.29 -1.28
N ASN A 158 15.03 5.59 0.01
CA ASN A 158 13.98 5.15 0.91
C ASN A 158 12.71 5.98 0.68
N VAL A 159 11.57 5.30 0.62
CA VAL A 159 10.23 5.88 0.51
C VAL A 159 9.39 5.27 1.61
N ASP A 160 9.17 6.04 2.69
CA ASP A 160 8.42 5.60 3.87
C ASP A 160 7.05 6.31 3.91
N ILE A 161 5.98 5.55 3.72
CA ILE A 161 4.60 6.04 3.65
C ILE A 161 3.76 5.25 4.65
N GLU A 162 3.37 5.89 5.74
CA GLU A 162 2.67 5.21 6.83
C GLU A 162 1.44 5.99 7.30
N ASP A 163 0.40 5.27 7.71
CA ASP A 163 -0.77 5.83 8.40
C ASP A 163 -1.36 7.06 7.66
N SER A 164 -1.43 7.00 6.33
CA SER A 164 -1.78 8.13 5.47
C SER A 164 -2.92 7.80 4.50
N TRP A 165 -3.51 8.85 3.93
CA TRP A 165 -4.64 8.74 3.01
C TRP A 165 -4.27 9.31 1.65
N PHE A 166 -4.46 8.50 0.61
CA PHE A 166 -4.26 8.90 -0.78
C PHE A 166 -5.54 8.66 -1.54
N THR A 167 -6.16 9.72 -2.04
CA THR A 167 -7.48 9.61 -2.67
C THR A 167 -7.56 10.35 -3.99
N ASN A 168 -8.34 9.80 -4.92
CA ASN A 168 -8.86 10.54 -6.06
C ASN A 168 -7.82 11.08 -7.06
N GLY A 169 -6.59 10.59 -7.08
CA GLY A 169 -5.66 10.98 -8.15
C GLY A 169 -6.01 10.34 -9.50
N GLN A 170 -5.66 11.02 -10.59
CA GLN A 170 -6.10 10.68 -11.96
C GLN A 170 -5.30 9.60 -12.68
N ASP A 171 -4.12 9.27 -12.17
CA ASP A 171 -3.20 8.24 -12.69
C ASP A 171 -2.74 7.39 -11.49
N ASP A 172 -1.62 6.67 -11.61
CA ASP A 172 -0.99 5.92 -10.52
C ASP A 172 -0.98 6.74 -9.22
N MET A 173 -1.46 6.14 -8.11
CA MET A 173 -1.20 6.78 -6.80
C MET A 173 0.30 6.77 -6.55
N PHE A 174 0.93 5.59 -6.60
CA PHE A 174 2.37 5.49 -6.44
C PHE A 174 3.02 4.93 -7.70
N ALA A 175 3.81 5.75 -8.40
CA ALA A 175 4.67 5.33 -9.49
C ALA A 175 6.13 5.34 -8.99
N ILE A 176 6.57 4.24 -8.38
CA ILE A 176 7.87 4.16 -7.70
C ILE A 176 8.74 3.16 -8.44
N PHE A 177 9.89 3.63 -8.93
CA PHE A 177 10.78 2.87 -9.80
C PHE A 177 12.25 2.94 -9.36
N ASN A 178 13.12 2.26 -10.11
CA ASN A 178 14.57 2.43 -10.12
C ASN A 178 15.26 2.17 -8.78
N GLY A 179 15.02 1.00 -8.19
CA GLY A 179 15.77 0.56 -7.01
C GLY A 179 15.33 1.20 -5.69
N ALA A 180 14.23 1.94 -5.65
CA ALA A 180 13.72 2.51 -4.41
C ALA A 180 13.37 1.41 -3.39
N LYS A 181 13.59 1.68 -2.11
CA LYS A 181 13.20 0.81 -1.01
C LYS A 181 11.95 1.37 -0.34
N VAL A 182 10.85 0.63 -0.38
CA VAL A 182 9.53 1.09 0.08
C VAL A 182 9.13 0.50 1.42
N THR A 183 8.55 1.35 2.27
CA THR A 183 7.80 0.97 3.46
C THR A 183 6.42 1.60 3.34
N ILE A 184 5.43 0.85 2.85
CA ILE A 184 4.07 1.36 2.61
C ILE A 184 3.11 0.63 3.55
N LEU A 185 2.87 1.22 4.73
CA LEU A 185 2.16 0.56 5.82
C LEU A 185 0.92 1.30 6.29
N ARG A 186 -0.17 0.59 6.58
CA ARG A 186 -1.34 1.14 7.30
C ARG A 186 -2.00 2.33 6.60
N ASN A 187 -1.93 2.42 5.28
CA ASN A 187 -2.53 3.53 4.52
C ASN A 187 -3.96 3.19 4.07
N THR A 188 -4.74 4.23 3.75
CA THR A 188 -5.97 4.12 2.95
C THR A 188 -5.72 4.72 1.57
N ILE A 189 -5.83 3.91 0.54
CA ILE A 189 -5.54 4.29 -0.85
C ILE A 189 -6.80 4.02 -1.67
N SER A 190 -7.39 5.09 -2.22
CA SER A 190 -8.78 5.04 -2.65
C SER A 190 -9.03 5.73 -3.99
N SER A 191 -9.83 5.08 -4.83
CA SER A 191 -10.57 5.74 -5.92
C SER A 191 -9.67 6.42 -6.95
N SER A 192 -8.58 5.78 -7.36
CA SER A 192 -7.61 6.33 -8.33
C SER A 192 -7.91 5.96 -9.77
N GLY A 193 -7.30 6.73 -10.68
CA GLY A 193 -7.17 6.45 -12.11
C GLY A 193 -8.38 6.89 -12.93
N SER A 194 -8.22 7.65 -14.00
CA SER A 194 -9.32 7.99 -14.91
C SER A 194 -9.49 6.92 -15.99
N THR A 195 -8.56 6.91 -16.95
CA THR A 195 -8.53 5.97 -18.07
C THR A 195 -7.46 4.91 -17.91
N ASP A 196 -6.55 5.12 -16.94
CA ASP A 196 -5.49 4.24 -16.48
C ASP A 196 -5.12 4.59 -15.02
N GLY A 197 -4.25 3.80 -14.41
CA GLY A 197 -3.66 4.09 -13.10
C GLY A 197 -3.79 2.92 -12.13
N GLU A 198 -2.67 2.58 -11.51
CA GLU A 198 -2.54 1.58 -10.45
C GLU A 198 -2.61 2.25 -9.07
N GLY A 199 -2.98 1.49 -8.04
CA GLY A 199 -2.72 1.94 -6.66
C GLY A 199 -1.24 2.06 -6.39
N MET A 200 -0.48 1.03 -6.76
CA MET A 200 0.96 1.03 -6.63
C MET A 200 1.58 0.37 -7.85
N ASN A 201 2.31 1.14 -8.61
CA ASN A 201 3.12 0.72 -9.73
C ASN A 201 4.58 0.70 -9.27
N LEU A 202 5.03 -0.49 -8.84
CA LEU A 202 6.36 -0.69 -8.24
C LEU A 202 7.23 -1.44 -9.24
N LYS A 203 8.23 -0.76 -9.82
CA LYS A 203 9.01 -1.34 -10.92
C LYS A 203 10.52 -1.14 -10.86
N SER A 204 11.24 -1.83 -11.74
CA SER A 204 12.67 -1.60 -12.00
C SER A 204 13.54 -1.66 -10.73
N GLY A 205 13.48 -2.77 -10.00
CA GLY A 205 14.38 -3.04 -8.86
C GLY A 205 13.86 -2.59 -7.51
N VAL A 206 12.58 -2.21 -7.41
CA VAL A 206 11.98 -1.78 -6.13
C VAL A 206 11.94 -2.95 -5.14
N THR A 207 12.32 -2.68 -3.88
CA THR A 207 12.25 -3.66 -2.81
C THR A 207 11.52 -3.12 -1.59
N GLY A 208 11.03 -4.00 -0.72
CA GLY A 208 10.47 -3.59 0.57
C GLY A 208 9.09 -4.17 0.84
N GLN A 209 8.25 -3.40 1.53
CA GLN A 209 7.02 -3.90 2.14
C GLN A 209 5.81 -3.04 1.77
N VAL A 210 4.71 -3.72 1.46
CA VAL A 210 3.36 -3.17 1.31
C VAL A 210 2.45 -3.96 2.24
N ALA A 211 2.06 -3.37 3.37
CA ALA A 211 1.26 -4.10 4.34
C ALA A 211 0.26 -3.28 5.15
N TYR A 212 -0.78 -3.96 5.63
CA TYR A 212 -1.81 -3.35 6.46
C TYR A 212 -2.56 -2.20 5.78
N ASN A 213 -2.49 -2.09 4.44
CA ASN A 213 -3.19 -1.02 3.71
C ASN A 213 -4.61 -1.45 3.37
N VAL A 214 -5.53 -0.50 3.37
CA VAL A 214 -6.81 -0.60 2.67
C VAL A 214 -6.62 -0.01 1.28
N ILE A 215 -6.84 -0.81 0.25
CA ILE A 215 -6.69 -0.42 -1.15
C ILE A 215 -8.04 -0.63 -1.81
N PHE A 216 -8.75 0.47 -2.07
CA PHE A 216 -10.10 0.46 -2.59
C PHE A 216 -10.17 1.13 -3.96
N SER A 217 -10.78 0.44 -4.92
CA SER A 217 -11.17 0.99 -6.21
C SER A 217 -10.08 1.71 -7.00
N GLN A 218 -9.06 0.96 -7.40
CA GLN A 218 -8.05 1.43 -8.35
C GLN A 218 -8.51 1.08 -9.77
N ALA A 219 -8.29 1.96 -10.75
CA ALA A 219 -8.71 1.74 -12.13
C ALA A 219 -8.05 0.49 -12.73
N GLY A 220 -6.72 0.37 -12.57
CA GLY A 220 -5.94 -0.81 -12.87
C GLY A 220 -5.82 -1.75 -11.67
N SER A 221 -4.60 -2.09 -11.29
CA SER A 221 -4.29 -3.02 -10.20
C SER A 221 -4.07 -2.29 -8.86
N GLY A 222 -4.25 -3.01 -7.76
CA GLY A 222 -3.94 -2.52 -6.43
C GLY A 222 -2.43 -2.39 -6.25
N VAL A 223 -1.71 -3.48 -6.48
CA VAL A 223 -0.25 -3.52 -6.52
C VAL A 223 0.23 -4.21 -7.78
N LYS A 224 1.05 -3.52 -8.57
CA LYS A 224 1.71 -4.03 -9.77
C LYS A 224 3.21 -4.09 -9.55
N LEU A 225 3.77 -5.29 -9.67
CA LEU A 225 5.20 -5.57 -9.57
C LEU A 225 5.75 -5.98 -10.93
N GLU A 226 6.72 -5.22 -11.44
CA GLU A 226 7.48 -5.57 -12.64
C GLU A 226 8.95 -5.17 -12.47
N THR A 227 9.90 -5.82 -13.12
CA THR A 227 11.31 -5.36 -13.14
C THR A 227 11.58 -4.62 -14.44
N SER A 228 12.16 -5.29 -15.41
CA SER A 228 12.41 -4.82 -16.77
C SER A 228 12.80 -6.03 -17.61
N LYS A 229 12.39 -6.06 -18.88
CA LYS A 229 12.81 -7.10 -19.83
C LYS A 229 14.28 -6.92 -20.24
N ILE A 230 14.79 -5.69 -20.17
CA ILE A 230 16.12 -5.31 -20.67
C ILE A 230 17.13 -5.28 -19.52
N ILE A 231 16.73 -4.78 -18.35
CA ILE A 231 17.59 -4.64 -17.17
C ILE A 231 16.97 -5.45 -16.02
N PRO A 232 17.14 -6.78 -16.00
CA PRO A 232 16.45 -7.65 -15.04
C PRO A 232 17.05 -7.60 -13.63
N PHE A 233 18.13 -6.83 -13.40
CA PHE A 233 18.78 -6.71 -12.10
C PHE A 233 19.09 -5.25 -11.72
N PRO A 234 18.92 -4.85 -10.46
CA PRO A 234 18.27 -5.63 -9.38
C PRO A 234 16.80 -5.93 -9.71
N GLN A 235 16.31 -7.08 -9.26
CA GLN A 235 14.90 -7.46 -9.44
C GLN A 235 14.01 -6.64 -8.51
N THR A 236 12.80 -6.33 -8.97
CA THR A 236 11.73 -5.89 -8.09
C THR A 236 11.31 -7.07 -7.21
N GLU A 237 11.47 -6.97 -5.89
CA GLU A 237 11.10 -8.00 -4.91
C GLU A 237 10.37 -7.35 -3.72
N VAL A 238 9.06 -7.57 -3.61
CA VAL A 238 8.22 -6.86 -2.63
C VAL A 238 7.38 -7.84 -1.82
N ASP A 239 7.40 -7.67 -0.50
CA ASP A 239 6.50 -8.33 0.44
C ASP A 239 5.15 -7.61 0.44
N VAL A 240 4.09 -8.28 -0.02
CA VAL A 240 2.72 -7.74 -0.10
C VAL A 240 1.83 -8.53 0.83
N TYR A 241 1.65 -8.06 2.07
CA TYR A 241 1.01 -8.87 3.10
C TYR A 241 0.01 -8.11 3.97
N ASN A 242 -0.98 -8.82 4.51
CA ASN A 242 -1.94 -8.22 5.44
C ASN A 242 -2.65 -6.97 4.89
N ASN A 243 -2.85 -6.85 3.57
CA ASN A 243 -3.64 -5.75 2.99
C ASN A 243 -5.10 -6.18 2.78
N THR A 244 -5.98 -5.19 2.65
CA THR A 244 -7.38 -5.39 2.25
C THR A 244 -7.62 -4.70 0.90
N PHE A 245 -7.71 -5.50 -0.16
CA PHE A 245 -8.00 -5.06 -1.53
C PHE A 245 -9.48 -5.20 -1.82
N VAL A 246 -10.12 -4.12 -2.28
CA VAL A 246 -11.56 -4.09 -2.52
C VAL A 246 -11.92 -3.36 -3.82
N SER A 247 -12.77 -3.97 -4.65
CA SER A 247 -13.35 -3.36 -5.88
C SER A 247 -12.31 -2.87 -6.90
N ILE A 248 -11.21 -3.60 -7.05
CA ILE A 248 -10.10 -3.21 -7.92
C ILE A 248 -10.35 -3.58 -9.38
N GLY A 249 -9.96 -2.70 -10.30
CA GLY A 249 -9.91 -2.99 -11.72
C GLY A 249 -11.10 -2.50 -12.52
N TRP A 250 -11.86 -1.54 -12.01
CA TRP A 250 -13.15 -1.12 -12.57
C TRP A 250 -13.10 -0.58 -14.01
N ARG A 251 -11.91 -0.35 -14.59
CA ARG A 251 -11.76 0.08 -15.99
C ARG A 251 -11.62 -1.11 -16.95
N ARG A 252 -12.05 -0.93 -18.20
CA ARG A 252 -11.77 -1.82 -19.36
C ARG A 252 -12.20 -3.29 -19.19
N GLY A 253 -13.02 -3.60 -18.20
CA GLY A 253 -13.73 -4.87 -18.08
C GLY A 253 -12.86 -6.11 -18.24
N ALA A 254 -13.38 -7.08 -18.98
CA ALA A 254 -12.68 -8.33 -19.28
C ALA A 254 -11.58 -8.19 -20.34
N ALA A 255 -11.49 -7.04 -21.04
CA ALA A 255 -10.49 -6.82 -22.08
C ALA A 255 -9.10 -6.53 -21.49
N GLU A 256 -9.07 -5.78 -20.38
CA GLU A 256 -7.84 -5.48 -19.64
C GLU A 256 -8.16 -5.38 -18.14
N PRO A 257 -8.49 -6.51 -17.48
CA PRO A 257 -8.95 -6.49 -16.10
C PRO A 257 -7.84 -6.03 -15.16
N GLY A 258 -8.17 -5.16 -14.21
CA GLY A 258 -7.27 -4.85 -13.10
C GLY A 258 -7.19 -5.98 -12.07
N ARG A 259 -6.13 -5.99 -11.27
CA ARG A 259 -5.79 -7.09 -10.34
C ARG A 259 -5.65 -6.59 -8.91
N ALA A 260 -5.94 -7.40 -7.89
CA ALA A 260 -5.51 -7.05 -6.54
C ALA A 260 -3.97 -6.94 -6.48
N VAL A 261 -3.28 -7.98 -6.94
CA VAL A 261 -1.81 -8.01 -7.06
C VAL A 261 -1.41 -8.64 -8.38
N SER A 262 -0.46 -8.03 -9.09
CA SER A 262 0.13 -8.57 -10.29
C SER A 262 1.65 -8.69 -10.18
N VAL A 263 2.20 -9.82 -10.64
CA VAL A 263 3.66 -10.04 -10.71
C VAL A 263 4.02 -10.41 -12.14
N GLY A 264 4.83 -9.59 -12.80
CA GLY A 264 5.32 -9.85 -14.15
C GLY A 264 6.75 -9.37 -14.35
N ILE A 265 7.28 -9.57 -15.55
CA ILE A 265 8.57 -9.04 -16.00
C ILE A 265 9.71 -9.20 -14.96
N ASN A 266 10.13 -10.44 -14.68
CA ASN A 266 11.19 -10.79 -13.75
C ASN A 266 11.00 -10.30 -12.30
N ALA A 267 9.81 -9.79 -11.93
CA ALA A 267 9.55 -9.41 -10.55
C ALA A 267 9.25 -10.62 -9.67
N ILE A 268 9.45 -10.44 -8.37
CA ILE A 268 9.18 -11.40 -7.30
C ILE A 268 8.17 -10.76 -6.35
N GLY A 269 7.10 -11.50 -6.07
CA GLY A 269 6.13 -11.12 -5.03
C GLY A 269 6.12 -12.12 -3.87
N HIS A 270 5.95 -11.61 -2.66
CA HIS A 270 5.64 -12.44 -1.49
C HIS A 270 4.27 -12.06 -0.92
N ILE A 271 3.23 -12.79 -1.33
CA ILE A 271 1.84 -12.36 -1.24
C ILE A 271 1.06 -13.19 -0.22
N TYR A 272 0.93 -12.68 1.02
CA TYR A 272 0.36 -13.43 2.14
C TYR A 272 -0.66 -12.67 2.97
N ASN A 273 -1.62 -13.38 3.56
CA ASN A 273 -2.54 -12.78 4.55
C ASN A 273 -3.37 -11.60 4.01
N ASN A 274 -3.59 -11.48 2.71
CA ASN A 274 -4.39 -10.39 2.16
C ASN A 274 -5.88 -10.78 2.10
N ILE A 275 -6.77 -9.82 2.32
CA ILE A 275 -8.20 -9.92 1.99
C ILE A 275 -8.39 -9.34 0.58
N ILE A 276 -9.01 -10.09 -0.31
CA ILE A 276 -9.26 -9.70 -1.71
C ILE A 276 -10.76 -9.85 -1.99
N VAL A 277 -11.45 -8.71 -2.16
CA VAL A 277 -12.91 -8.67 -2.31
C VAL A 277 -13.33 -7.94 -3.56
N ASN A 278 -14.14 -8.58 -4.39
CA ASN A 278 -14.73 -7.97 -5.60
C ASN A 278 -13.70 -7.33 -6.56
N CYS A 279 -12.43 -7.74 -6.52
CA CYS A 279 -11.47 -7.34 -7.54
C CYS A 279 -11.78 -8.08 -8.85
N PHE A 280 -11.60 -7.43 -9.99
CA PHE A 280 -11.84 -8.06 -11.30
C PHE A 280 -10.99 -9.32 -11.41
N HIS A 281 -9.68 -9.20 -11.22
CA HIS A 281 -8.79 -10.32 -10.93
C HIS A 281 -8.22 -10.23 -9.51
N GLY A 282 -7.96 -11.38 -8.89
CA GLY A 282 -7.30 -11.47 -7.59
C GLY A 282 -5.78 -11.36 -7.72
N ILE A 283 -5.09 -12.49 -7.63
CA ILE A 283 -3.63 -12.56 -7.82
C ILE A 283 -3.35 -13.11 -9.21
N GLU A 284 -2.65 -12.32 -10.03
CA GLU A 284 -2.21 -12.77 -11.36
C GLU A 284 -0.67 -12.79 -11.44
N LEU A 285 -0.13 -13.95 -11.79
CA LEU A 285 1.29 -14.17 -11.98
C LEU A 285 1.53 -14.37 -13.48
N PHE A 286 2.20 -13.42 -14.14
CA PHE A 286 2.49 -13.51 -15.56
C PHE A 286 3.66 -14.48 -15.81
N ASP A 287 3.69 -15.09 -16.99
CA ASP A 287 4.71 -16.05 -17.40
C ASP A 287 6.11 -15.43 -17.54
N ASP A 288 6.17 -14.12 -17.74
CA ASP A 288 7.40 -13.35 -17.75
C ASP A 288 7.85 -12.85 -16.36
N GLY A 289 7.13 -13.18 -15.27
CA GLY A 289 7.55 -12.94 -13.89
C GLY A 289 8.52 -14.00 -13.36
N ASP A 290 9.22 -13.73 -12.26
CA ASP A 290 10.05 -14.74 -11.59
C ASP A 290 9.19 -15.61 -10.66
N ILE A 291 8.50 -16.57 -11.29
CA ILE A 291 7.52 -17.41 -10.61
C ILE A 291 8.19 -18.46 -9.72
N ALA A 292 9.44 -18.82 -10.00
CA ALA A 292 10.19 -19.77 -9.18
C ALA A 292 10.47 -19.22 -7.78
N HIS A 293 10.69 -17.90 -7.65
CA HIS A 293 10.96 -17.24 -6.38
C HIS A 293 9.74 -16.52 -5.79
N THR A 294 8.68 -16.31 -6.57
CA THR A 294 7.41 -15.75 -6.08
C THR A 294 6.72 -16.74 -5.13
N THR A 295 6.33 -16.28 -3.94
CA THR A 295 5.65 -17.09 -2.94
C THR A 295 4.35 -16.45 -2.48
N TYR A 296 3.33 -17.26 -2.21
CA TYR A 296 2.01 -16.77 -1.84
C TYR A 296 1.18 -17.85 -1.13
N GLY A 297 0.19 -17.41 -0.35
CA GLY A 297 -0.76 -18.26 0.36
C GLY A 297 -1.43 -17.52 1.52
N ASN A 298 -2.35 -18.17 2.24
CA ASN A 298 -3.06 -17.57 3.37
C ASN A 298 -3.83 -16.30 2.98
N ASN A 299 -4.26 -16.15 1.73
CA ASN A 299 -5.09 -15.03 1.30
C ASN A 299 -6.57 -15.42 1.39
N LEU A 300 -7.43 -14.46 1.71
CA LEU A 300 -8.88 -14.63 1.60
C LEU A 300 -9.37 -14.02 0.28
N PHE A 301 -10.14 -14.80 -0.47
CA PHE A 301 -10.80 -14.38 -1.70
C PHE A 301 -12.31 -14.47 -1.54
N TYR A 302 -12.98 -13.32 -1.57
CA TYR A 302 -14.41 -13.22 -1.45
C TYR A 302 -15.04 -12.43 -2.60
N ALA A 303 -16.16 -12.92 -3.11
CA ALA A 303 -16.93 -12.25 -4.14
C ALA A 303 -18.40 -12.22 -3.77
N THR A 304 -18.97 -11.02 -3.81
CA THR A 304 -20.40 -10.77 -3.57
C THR A 304 -21.27 -11.12 -4.78
N VAL A 305 -20.65 -11.28 -5.95
CA VAL A 305 -21.26 -11.73 -7.20
C VAL A 305 -20.30 -12.66 -7.94
N ASP A 306 -20.81 -13.54 -8.79
CA ASP A 306 -19.94 -14.40 -9.61
C ASP A 306 -19.38 -13.68 -10.82
N GLN A 307 -20.21 -12.85 -11.45
CA GLN A 307 -19.88 -12.05 -12.63
C GLN A 307 -20.40 -10.62 -12.50
N PHE A 308 -19.76 -9.71 -13.20
CA PHE A 308 -20.12 -8.29 -13.28
C PHE A 308 -20.17 -7.84 -14.74
N ALA A 309 -21.09 -6.95 -15.08
CA ALA A 309 -21.13 -6.32 -16.40
C ALA A 309 -20.26 -5.07 -16.38
N ASP A 310 -19.31 -4.93 -17.30
CA ASP A 310 -18.41 -3.78 -17.33
C ASP A 310 -19.18 -2.45 -17.43
N LEU A 311 -18.65 -1.40 -16.80
CA LEU A 311 -19.29 -0.09 -16.75
C LEU A 311 -19.26 0.64 -18.10
N GLY A 312 -18.19 0.46 -18.88
CA GLY A 312 -18.01 1.09 -20.19
C GLY A 312 -18.64 0.30 -21.33
N ASP A 313 -18.61 -1.04 -21.25
CA ASP A 313 -19.27 -1.93 -22.20
C ASP A 313 -20.03 -3.07 -21.47
N PRO A 314 -21.35 -2.90 -21.22
CA PRO A 314 -22.15 -3.88 -20.50
C PRO A 314 -22.28 -5.27 -21.17
N THR A 315 -21.86 -5.39 -22.44
CA THR A 315 -21.80 -6.68 -23.15
C THR A 315 -20.64 -7.54 -22.66
N LEU A 316 -19.58 -6.91 -22.16
CA LEU A 316 -18.45 -7.60 -21.53
C LEU A 316 -18.85 -8.05 -20.12
N LYS A 317 -18.64 -9.34 -19.85
CA LYS A 317 -18.82 -9.94 -18.52
C LYS A 317 -17.47 -10.23 -17.89
N VAL A 318 -17.23 -9.64 -16.73
CA VAL A 318 -16.05 -9.88 -15.91
C VAL A 318 -16.37 -11.00 -14.93
N ASN A 319 -15.53 -12.03 -14.90
CA ASN A 319 -15.64 -13.11 -13.93
C ASN A 319 -14.96 -12.69 -12.62
N ILE A 320 -15.75 -12.35 -11.60
CA ILE A 320 -15.19 -11.93 -10.30
C ILE A 320 -14.70 -13.14 -9.51
N ARG A 321 -15.56 -14.15 -9.28
CA ARG A 321 -15.18 -15.32 -8.48
C ARG A 321 -14.16 -16.21 -9.21
N ALA A 322 -14.39 -16.49 -10.49
CA ALA A 322 -13.43 -17.28 -11.28
C ALA A 322 -12.15 -16.47 -11.61
N GLY A 323 -12.14 -15.15 -11.35
CA GLY A 323 -10.98 -14.27 -11.52
C GLY A 323 -10.03 -14.21 -10.32
N PHE A 324 -10.32 -14.89 -9.19
CA PHE A 324 -9.43 -14.90 -8.02
C PHE A 324 -8.00 -15.33 -8.37
N TYR A 325 -7.90 -16.39 -9.19
CA TYR A 325 -6.71 -16.80 -9.91
C TYR A 325 -7.11 -16.96 -11.38
N PRO A 326 -6.86 -15.95 -12.22
CA PRO A 326 -7.34 -15.96 -13.60
C PRO A 326 -6.54 -16.96 -14.45
N ILE A 327 -7.21 -17.58 -15.42
CA ILE A 327 -6.60 -18.57 -16.34
C ILE A 327 -5.47 -17.98 -17.23
N SER A 328 -5.44 -16.65 -17.38
CA SER A 328 -4.36 -15.94 -18.07
C SER A 328 -3.05 -15.91 -17.29
N GLY A 329 -3.09 -16.17 -15.97
CA GLY A 329 -1.92 -16.22 -15.11
C GLY A 329 -1.50 -17.64 -14.74
N LEU A 330 -0.27 -17.76 -14.24
CA LEU A 330 0.32 -18.98 -13.71
C LEU A 330 0.04 -19.20 -12.21
N GLY A 331 -0.61 -18.25 -11.56
CA GLY A 331 -1.04 -18.37 -10.16
C GLY A 331 -2.12 -19.43 -10.00
N VAL A 332 -2.03 -20.24 -8.95
CA VAL A 332 -3.02 -21.29 -8.65
C VAL A 332 -3.40 -21.26 -7.17
N PRO A 333 -4.66 -21.58 -6.83
CA PRO A 333 -5.10 -21.70 -5.44
C PRO A 333 -4.14 -22.50 -4.55
N LYS A 334 -3.84 -21.98 -3.35
CA LYS A 334 -3.11 -22.74 -2.32
C LYS A 334 -4.09 -23.33 -1.31
N ASN A 335 -3.69 -24.45 -0.72
CA ASN A 335 -4.47 -25.10 0.34
C ASN A 335 -4.58 -24.24 1.61
N THR A 336 -3.70 -23.24 1.77
CA THR A 336 -3.76 -22.26 2.86
C THR A 336 -4.66 -21.07 2.57
N ASP A 337 -5.11 -20.88 1.32
CA ASP A 337 -6.02 -19.78 0.98
C ASP A 337 -7.45 -20.08 1.45
N LEU A 338 -8.16 -19.02 1.82
CA LEU A 338 -9.59 -19.05 2.11
C LEU A 338 -10.35 -18.58 0.86
N ILE A 339 -10.84 -19.52 0.05
CA ILE A 339 -11.49 -19.21 -1.23
C ILE A 339 -12.99 -19.47 -1.15
N SER A 340 -13.79 -18.40 -1.24
CA SER A 340 -15.24 -18.48 -1.25
C SER A 340 -15.77 -19.21 -2.50
N LYS A 341 -16.67 -20.18 -2.29
CA LYS A 341 -17.27 -21.01 -3.34
C LYS A 341 -18.63 -20.51 -3.81
N ALA A 342 -19.27 -19.66 -3.01
CA ALA A 342 -20.58 -19.09 -3.29
C ALA A 342 -20.71 -17.71 -2.63
N ILE A 343 -21.75 -16.97 -3.00
CA ILE A 343 -22.11 -15.72 -2.32
C ILE A 343 -22.40 -16.02 -0.84
N GLY A 344 -21.80 -15.24 0.06
CA GLY A 344 -21.91 -15.41 1.51
C GLY A 344 -20.93 -16.42 2.13
N ASP A 345 -20.34 -17.33 1.34
CA ASP A 345 -19.30 -18.24 1.82
C ASP A 345 -18.00 -17.47 2.10
N LEU A 346 -17.38 -17.70 3.26
CA LEU A 346 -16.16 -17.00 3.71
C LEU A 346 -16.24 -15.47 3.58
N ASN A 347 -17.43 -14.89 3.81
CA ASN A 347 -17.58 -13.45 3.88
C ASN A 347 -16.64 -12.88 4.98
N PRO A 348 -15.80 -11.88 4.68
CA PRO A 348 -14.86 -11.33 5.66
C PRO A 348 -15.55 -10.61 6.84
N LEU A 349 -16.86 -10.37 6.73
CA LEU A 349 -17.67 -9.67 7.75
C LEU A 349 -17.16 -8.25 8.02
N PHE A 350 -16.93 -7.46 6.97
CA PHE A 350 -16.62 -6.04 7.13
C PHE A 350 -17.71 -5.32 7.96
N VAL A 351 -17.30 -4.34 8.78
CA VAL A 351 -18.21 -3.50 9.57
C VAL A 351 -19.27 -2.87 8.68
N SER A 352 -18.86 -2.25 7.59
CA SER A 352 -19.75 -1.77 6.53
C SER A 352 -19.13 -1.92 5.14
N PHE A 353 -19.84 -2.62 4.26
CA PHE A 353 -19.57 -2.70 2.82
C PHE A 353 -20.86 -3.16 2.13
N ASP A 354 -21.25 -2.51 1.04
CA ASP A 354 -22.51 -2.78 0.34
C ASP A 354 -22.39 -3.79 -0.81
N GLY A 355 -21.18 -4.30 -1.06
CA GLY A 355 -20.91 -5.22 -2.16
C GLY A 355 -20.58 -4.53 -3.49
N THR A 356 -20.27 -3.24 -3.49
CA THR A 356 -19.77 -2.51 -4.66
C THR A 356 -18.67 -3.30 -5.39
N VAL A 357 -18.82 -3.48 -6.71
CA VAL A 357 -17.84 -4.21 -7.52
C VAL A 357 -16.93 -3.25 -8.29
N ALA A 358 -17.49 -2.17 -8.81
CA ALA A 358 -16.77 -1.18 -9.59
C ALA A 358 -17.15 0.23 -9.13
N ALA A 359 -16.15 1.05 -8.78
CA ALA A 359 -16.34 2.40 -8.25
C ALA A 359 -15.37 3.38 -8.95
N PRO A 360 -15.80 4.11 -9.99
CA PRO A 360 -14.92 5.00 -10.76
C PRO A 360 -14.16 6.05 -9.92
N ASN A 361 -13.14 6.68 -10.49
CA ASN A 361 -12.39 7.74 -9.81
C ASN A 361 -13.30 8.83 -9.21
N GLY A 362 -12.94 9.27 -8.00
CA GLY A 362 -13.78 10.19 -7.23
C GLY A 362 -14.89 9.51 -6.42
N PHE A 363 -15.11 8.19 -6.56
CA PHE A 363 -16.11 7.50 -5.75
C PHE A 363 -15.77 7.64 -4.25
N PRO A 364 -16.71 8.11 -3.41
CA PRO A 364 -16.45 8.33 -2.00
C PRO A 364 -16.36 6.99 -1.25
N ASN A 365 -15.20 6.71 -0.67
CA ASN A 365 -15.05 5.56 0.21
C ASN A 365 -15.59 5.90 1.61
N THR A 366 -16.83 5.50 1.85
CA THR A 366 -17.53 5.66 3.15
C THR A 366 -17.63 4.33 3.92
N TYR A 367 -16.95 3.30 3.43
CA TYR A 367 -16.99 1.95 3.98
C TYR A 367 -16.02 1.80 5.15
N ASN A 368 -16.30 0.82 6.01
CA ASN A 368 -15.43 0.42 7.10
C ASN A 368 -15.06 -1.06 6.92
N PHE A 369 -13.83 -1.26 6.49
CA PHE A 369 -13.27 -2.58 6.18
C PHE A 369 -12.62 -3.28 7.38
N SER A 370 -12.75 -2.72 8.60
CA SER A 370 -12.47 -3.48 9.80
C SER A 370 -13.45 -4.66 9.93
N LEU A 371 -13.04 -5.68 10.66
CA LEU A 371 -13.72 -6.97 10.70
C LEU A 371 -14.64 -7.06 11.93
N LYS A 372 -15.83 -7.64 11.76
CA LYS A 372 -16.73 -8.00 12.86
C LYS A 372 -16.27 -9.29 13.54
N ASP A 373 -16.71 -9.48 14.78
CA ASP A 373 -16.56 -10.73 15.51
C ASP A 373 -17.09 -11.92 14.67
N GLY A 374 -16.34 -13.03 14.71
CA GLY A 374 -16.66 -14.23 13.93
C GLY A 374 -16.16 -14.19 12.48
N SER A 375 -15.41 -13.17 12.07
CA SER A 375 -14.78 -13.13 10.74
C SER A 375 -13.88 -14.36 10.52
N PRO A 376 -13.93 -15.01 9.34
CA PRO A 376 -13.04 -16.12 8.99
C PRO A 376 -11.56 -15.69 8.89
N CYS A 377 -11.28 -14.39 8.86
CA CYS A 377 -9.94 -13.83 8.77
C CYS A 377 -9.17 -13.86 10.11
N PHE A 378 -9.86 -14.04 11.24
CA PHE A 378 -9.19 -14.07 12.54
C PHE A 378 -8.56 -15.44 12.82
N GLY A 379 -7.30 -15.45 13.23
CA GLY A 379 -6.55 -16.66 13.59
C GLY A 379 -6.16 -17.58 12.43
N THR A 380 -6.38 -17.16 11.18
CA THR A 380 -6.12 -17.96 9.95
C THR A 380 -4.96 -17.44 9.12
N GLY A 381 -4.32 -16.34 9.56
CA GLY A 381 -3.12 -15.78 8.95
C GLY A 381 -1.86 -16.60 9.24
N ASN A 382 -0.81 -16.34 8.46
CA ASN A 382 0.53 -16.86 8.67
C ASN A 382 1.37 -15.83 9.46
N PRO A 383 1.56 -16.01 10.78
CA PRO A 383 2.37 -15.10 11.59
C PRO A 383 3.88 -15.28 11.36
N ASN A 384 4.31 -16.37 10.72
CA ASN A 384 5.72 -16.69 10.50
C ASN A 384 6.19 -16.29 9.10
N PHE A 385 5.35 -15.57 8.34
CA PHE A 385 5.72 -15.02 7.03
C PHE A 385 7.01 -14.19 7.13
N ARG A 386 8.00 -14.47 6.26
CA ARG A 386 9.27 -13.73 6.07
C ARG A 386 9.85 -13.16 7.39
N ASN A 387 10.35 -14.02 8.28
CA ASN A 387 10.91 -13.62 9.59
C ASN A 387 9.90 -12.91 10.51
N ASN A 388 8.68 -13.43 10.60
CA ASN A 388 7.60 -12.96 11.48
C ASN A 388 7.04 -11.57 11.14
N LEU A 389 7.07 -11.17 9.87
CA LEU A 389 6.42 -9.94 9.39
C LEU A 389 4.89 -10.04 9.43
N GLY A 390 4.34 -11.24 9.17
CA GLY A 390 2.90 -11.46 9.10
C GLY A 390 2.19 -11.45 10.46
N SER A 391 0.86 -11.45 10.42
CA SER A 391 -0.01 -11.57 11.59
C SER A 391 -0.68 -12.94 11.67
N ARG A 392 -1.26 -13.24 12.85
CA ARG A 392 -2.18 -14.37 13.02
C ARG A 392 -3.52 -14.15 12.31
N ASP A 393 -3.82 -12.90 11.96
CA ASP A 393 -5.03 -12.52 11.24
C ASP A 393 -4.72 -12.19 9.77
N ILE A 394 -5.74 -12.28 8.92
CA ILE A 394 -5.70 -11.89 7.50
C ILE A 394 -6.30 -10.48 7.36
N GLY A 395 -5.70 -9.65 6.51
CA GLY A 395 -6.19 -8.32 6.16
C GLY A 395 -5.58 -7.20 6.97
N ALA A 396 -6.06 -5.98 6.67
CA ALA A 396 -5.49 -4.73 7.17
C ALA A 396 -5.69 -4.47 8.66
N TYR A 397 -6.77 -5.01 9.26
CA TYR A 397 -7.17 -4.71 10.63
C TYR A 397 -6.99 -5.94 11.52
N THR A 398 -5.76 -6.14 12.02
CA THR A 398 -5.37 -7.29 12.85
C THR A 398 -5.54 -7.01 14.34
N LEU A 399 -5.84 -8.04 15.12
CA LEU A 399 -6.09 -7.93 16.58
C LEU A 399 -4.82 -7.70 17.40
N ASP A 400 -3.65 -7.98 16.82
CA ASP A 400 -2.34 -7.77 17.46
C ASP A 400 -1.87 -6.31 17.48
N GLY A 401 -2.66 -5.39 16.92
CA GLY A 401 -2.37 -3.96 16.88
C GLY A 401 -1.33 -3.55 15.83
N LYS A 402 -0.82 -4.48 15.01
CA LYS A 402 0.10 -4.16 13.89
C LYS A 402 -0.62 -3.50 12.71
N GLY A 403 -1.93 -3.74 12.60
CA GLY A 403 -2.78 -3.31 11.50
C GLY A 403 -3.08 -1.81 11.41
N ASN A 404 -3.87 -1.47 10.40
CA ASN A 404 -4.38 -0.13 10.14
C ASN A 404 -5.17 0.40 11.34
N GLN A 405 -4.95 1.66 11.69
CA GLN A 405 -5.48 2.30 12.89
C GLN A 405 -6.55 3.35 12.60
N HIS A 406 -6.98 3.47 11.34
CA HIS A 406 -7.88 4.51 10.87
C HIS A 406 -8.84 4.06 9.76
#